data_AF-A0AB39S4H7-F1
#
_entry.id   AF-A0AB39S4H7-F1
#
_cell.length_a   1.000
_cell.length_b   1.000
_cell.length_c   1.000
_cell.angle_alpha   90.00
_cell.angle_beta   90.00
_cell.angle_gamma   90.00
#
_symmetry.space_group_name_H-M   'P 1'
#
loop_
_entity.id
_entity.type
_entity.pdbx_description
1 polymer ?
#
loop_
_entity_poly.entity_id
_entity_poly.type
_entity_poly.pdbx_seq_one_letter_code
_entity_poly.pdbx_strand_id
1 'polypeptide(L)'
;MYRVGDVPRCTWWPYSARDGAVHDAVDGLWLPASQEDGKRLLEEIVNEWSSWTWLLMGTWYRKRGETDPSRFEARYPGLAREVVGRIQAESPRGLVSDTEWCVADPHSDRLFDFLETLRRSRGKGGCAVLAESADSLRSWYALSGGMFWRASLALELEGMRGSEVTHDSVIGLHLQNMSERGYVSLIPLDLHPEAGFAAFTHPLKMERFAADTLKALSGFPLLDTRDIFARGGGLAV
;
A
#
# COMPACT_ATOMS: atom_id res chain seq x y z
N MET A 1 6.19 20.62 3.61
CA MET A 1 6.72 19.25 3.81
C MET A 1 5.80 18.60 4.80
N TYR A 2 5.28 17.41 4.48
CA TYR A 2 4.31 16.73 5.32
C TYR A 2 4.99 15.56 5.99
N ARG A 3 5.67 15.84 7.10
CA ARG A 3 6.04 14.80 8.06
C ARG A 3 4.87 14.65 9.01
N VAL A 4 4.63 13.42 9.42
CA VAL A 4 3.38 13.01 10.09
C VAL A 4 3.66 12.41 11.45
N GLY A 5 4.36 13.19 12.25
CA GLY A 5 4.29 12.97 13.69
C GLY A 5 2.83 12.96 14.20
N ASP A 6 1.88 13.53 13.45
CA ASP A 6 0.49 13.73 13.89
C ASP A 6 -0.58 12.81 13.26
N VAL A 7 -0.32 12.04 12.20
CA VAL A 7 -1.33 11.08 11.68
C VAL A 7 -1.64 9.98 12.67
N PRO A 8 -0.68 9.45 13.46
CA PRO A 8 -1.02 8.54 14.55
C PRO A 8 -2.05 9.10 15.54
N ARG A 9 -2.24 10.43 15.57
CA ARG A 9 -3.19 11.15 16.43
C ARG A 9 -4.49 11.56 15.73
N CYS A 10 -4.60 11.33 14.42
CA CYS A 10 -5.78 11.69 13.66
C CYS A 10 -6.91 10.68 13.89
N THR A 11 -8.15 11.15 14.07
CA THR A 11 -9.30 10.27 14.36
C THR A 11 -9.66 9.32 13.23
N TRP A 12 -9.21 9.61 12.01
CA TRP A 12 -9.39 8.79 10.82
C TRP A 12 -8.25 7.80 10.61
N TRP A 13 -7.15 7.94 11.35
CA TRP A 13 -6.08 6.95 11.32
C TRP A 13 -6.67 5.65 11.89
N PRO A 14 -6.58 4.52 11.15
CA PRO A 14 -7.22 3.27 11.55
C PRO A 14 -6.66 2.71 12.88
N TYR A 15 -5.65 3.37 13.44
CA TYR A 15 -5.10 3.13 14.75
C TYR A 15 -5.50 4.28 15.66
N SER A 16 -6.43 4.03 16.58
CA SER A 16 -6.49 4.88 17.76
C SER A 16 -5.16 4.72 18.51
N ALA A 17 -4.49 5.81 18.89
CA ALA A 17 -3.48 5.76 19.94
C ALA A 17 -4.14 5.12 21.17
N ARG A 18 -3.88 3.84 21.44
CA ARG A 18 -4.32 3.21 22.69
C ARG A 18 -3.36 3.69 23.75
N ASP A 19 -3.90 4.29 24.81
CA ASP A 19 -3.12 4.72 25.96
C ASP A 19 -2.24 3.57 26.48
N GLY A 20 -0.92 3.76 26.41
CA GLY A 20 0.06 2.93 27.11
C GLY A 20 0.74 1.79 26.34
N ALA A 21 0.48 1.59 25.03
CA ALA A 21 1.27 0.67 24.21
C ALA A 21 2.17 1.46 23.23
N VAL A 22 3.39 0.97 23.01
CA VAL A 22 4.42 1.57 22.13
C VAL A 22 3.85 1.79 20.73
N HIS A 23 3.37 3.01 20.47
CA HIS A 23 2.77 3.46 19.21
C HIS A 23 3.70 4.42 18.43
N ASP A 24 4.97 4.53 18.83
CA ASP A 24 5.93 5.50 18.29
C ASP A 24 6.77 4.97 17.11
N ALA A 25 6.50 3.75 16.63
CA ALA A 25 7.39 3.04 15.70
C ALA A 25 7.02 3.20 14.21
N VAL A 26 5.93 3.89 13.87
CA VAL A 26 5.51 4.10 12.47
C VAL A 26 5.31 5.58 12.20
N ASP A 27 6.19 6.13 11.37
CA ASP A 27 6.06 7.46 10.78
C ASP A 27 5.64 7.33 9.30
N GLY A 28 5.21 8.43 8.72
CA GLY A 28 5.06 8.49 7.27
C GLY A 28 5.53 9.78 6.62
N LEU A 29 5.39 9.84 5.29
CA LEU A 29 5.55 11.00 4.40
C LEU A 29 4.43 11.05 3.36
N TRP A 30 3.81 12.22 3.12
CA TRP A 30 2.71 12.44 2.16
C TRP A 30 3.26 13.21 1.01
N LEU A 31 2.94 12.71 -0.18
CA LEU A 31 3.37 13.24 -1.44
C LEU A 31 2.10 13.58 -2.23
N PRO A 32 1.54 14.78 -2.03
CA PRO A 32 0.46 15.27 -2.88
C PRO A 32 1.01 15.60 -4.27
N ALA A 33 0.24 15.28 -5.31
CA ALA A 33 0.44 15.75 -6.67
C ALA A 33 -0.92 16.02 -7.31
N SER A 34 -0.97 16.84 -8.35
CA SER A 34 -2.20 16.96 -9.15
C SER A 34 -2.56 15.58 -9.75
N GLN A 35 -3.83 15.34 -10.10
CA GLN A 35 -4.20 14.09 -10.80
C GLN A 35 -3.41 13.89 -12.10
N GLU A 36 -3.05 14.99 -12.79
CA GLU A 36 -2.27 14.96 -14.02
C GLU A 36 -0.79 14.62 -13.77
N ASP A 37 -0.24 14.95 -12.59
CA ASP A 37 1.17 14.76 -12.24
C ASP A 37 1.46 13.47 -11.46
N GLY A 38 0.45 12.68 -11.09
CA GLY A 38 0.62 11.50 -10.24
C GLY A 38 1.59 10.45 -10.79
N LYS A 39 1.60 10.24 -12.12
CA LYS A 39 2.56 9.33 -12.79
C LYS A 39 3.98 9.88 -12.67
N ARG A 40 4.18 11.18 -12.91
CA ARG A 40 5.49 11.85 -12.78
C ARG A 40 6.03 11.76 -11.36
N LEU A 41 5.17 11.96 -10.36
CA LEU A 41 5.54 11.80 -8.95
C LEU A 41 6.05 10.38 -8.67
N LEU A 42 5.34 9.35 -9.17
CA LEU A 42 5.78 7.97 -9.00
C LEU A 42 7.10 7.70 -9.73
N GLU A 43 7.30 8.25 -10.93
CA GLU A 43 8.55 8.13 -11.69
C GLU A 43 9.75 8.71 -10.90
N GLU A 44 9.59 9.87 -10.26
CA GLU A 44 10.64 10.46 -9.41
C GLU A 44 10.96 9.57 -8.18
N ILE A 45 9.92 9.03 -7.52
CA ILE A 45 10.09 8.08 -6.42
C ILE A 45 10.82 6.82 -6.92
N VAL A 46 10.40 6.26 -8.05
CA VAL A 46 11.03 5.09 -8.68
C VAL A 46 12.49 5.35 -9.00
N ASN A 47 12.82 6.52 -9.56
CA ASN A 47 14.18 6.85 -9.95
C ASN A 47 15.10 6.95 -8.73
N GLU A 48 14.68 7.69 -7.70
CA GLU A 48 15.44 7.83 -6.45
C GLU A 48 15.63 6.48 -5.74
N TRP A 49 14.58 5.63 -5.76
CA TRP A 49 14.56 4.36 -5.05
C TRP A 49 14.71 3.14 -5.95
N SER A 50 15.36 3.32 -7.10
CA SER A 50 15.59 2.25 -8.09
C SER A 50 16.47 1.12 -7.57
N SER A 51 17.29 1.40 -6.55
CA SER A 51 18.12 0.41 -5.85
C SER A 51 17.37 -0.43 -4.82
N TRP A 52 16.13 -0.06 -4.48
CA TRP A 52 15.31 -0.80 -3.52
C TRP A 52 14.53 -1.90 -4.23
N THR A 53 14.23 -2.96 -3.48
CA THR A 53 13.35 -4.04 -3.97
C THR A 53 11.90 -3.60 -3.84
N TRP A 54 11.19 -3.54 -4.96
CA TRP A 54 9.76 -3.27 -5.01
C TRP A 54 8.98 -4.57 -4.90
N LEU A 55 8.12 -4.66 -3.89
CA LEU A 55 7.35 -5.86 -3.58
C LEU A 55 5.87 -5.54 -3.66
N LEU A 56 5.15 -6.32 -4.47
CA LEU A 56 3.73 -6.16 -4.71
C LEU A 56 2.97 -7.41 -4.27
N MET A 57 1.76 -7.22 -3.78
CA MET A 57 0.78 -8.28 -3.57
C MET A 57 -0.50 -7.87 -4.29
N GLY A 58 -1.06 -8.75 -5.11
CA GLY A 58 -2.35 -8.54 -5.75
C GLY A 58 -3.28 -9.72 -5.49
N THR A 59 -4.55 -9.44 -5.20
CA THR A 59 -5.62 -10.43 -5.04
C THR A 59 -6.73 -10.15 -6.06
N TRP A 60 -7.13 -11.18 -6.79
CA TRP A 60 -8.27 -11.13 -7.71
C TRP A 60 -9.27 -12.21 -7.37
N TYR A 61 -10.47 -12.05 -7.92
CA TYR A 61 -11.58 -12.94 -7.62
C TYR A 61 -12.24 -13.41 -8.92
N ARG A 62 -12.77 -14.62 -8.87
CA ARG A 62 -13.63 -15.21 -9.90
C ARG A 62 -14.64 -16.16 -9.27
N LYS A 63 -15.65 -16.57 -10.02
CA LYS A 63 -16.53 -17.67 -9.59
C LYS A 63 -15.90 -19.02 -9.93
N ARG A 64 -16.32 -20.05 -9.19
CA ARG A 64 -15.97 -21.44 -9.44
C ARG A 64 -16.33 -21.82 -10.88
N GLY A 65 -15.36 -22.40 -11.59
CA GLY A 65 -15.53 -22.83 -12.98
C GLY A 65 -15.40 -21.72 -14.02
N GLU A 66 -15.31 -20.45 -13.61
CA GLU A 66 -14.84 -19.40 -14.50
C GLU A 66 -13.34 -19.56 -14.75
N THR A 67 -12.92 -19.17 -15.96
CA THR A 67 -11.53 -19.19 -16.37
C THR A 67 -10.70 -18.33 -15.40
N ASP A 68 -9.47 -18.79 -15.12
CA ASP A 68 -8.50 -18.10 -14.24
C ASP A 68 -8.54 -16.59 -14.51
N PRO A 69 -8.80 -15.71 -13.52
CA PRO A 69 -8.65 -14.28 -13.74
C PRO A 69 -7.24 -14.10 -14.27
N SER A 70 -7.11 -13.36 -15.37
CA SER A 70 -5.83 -12.95 -15.93
C SER A 70 -4.84 -12.70 -14.77
N ARG A 71 -3.83 -13.57 -14.68
CA ARG A 71 -2.77 -13.57 -13.64
C ARG A 71 -2.13 -12.20 -13.52
N PHE A 72 -1.28 -12.00 -12.51
CA PHE A 72 -0.56 -10.73 -12.31
C PHE A 72 0.01 -10.20 -13.64
N GLU A 73 0.75 -11.06 -14.34
CA GLU A 73 1.39 -10.75 -15.62
C GLU A 73 0.39 -10.45 -16.75
N ALA A 74 -0.77 -11.10 -16.76
CA ALA A 74 -1.77 -10.82 -17.79
C ALA A 74 -2.51 -9.50 -17.54
N ARG A 75 -2.61 -9.05 -16.29
CA ARG A 75 -3.19 -7.73 -15.93
C ARG A 75 -2.19 -6.60 -16.05
N TYR A 76 -0.94 -6.86 -15.67
CA TYR A 76 0.15 -5.90 -15.65
C TYR A 76 1.38 -6.47 -16.37
N PRO A 77 1.34 -6.59 -17.71
CA PRO A 77 2.45 -7.19 -18.46
C PRO A 77 3.76 -6.45 -18.22
N GLY A 78 4.82 -7.21 -17.91
CA GLY A 78 6.14 -6.67 -17.62
C GLY A 78 6.26 -5.95 -16.29
N LEU A 79 5.24 -5.99 -15.41
CA LEU A 79 5.37 -5.44 -14.06
C LEU A 79 6.05 -6.42 -13.11
N ALA A 80 5.75 -7.72 -13.20
CA ALA A 80 6.36 -8.71 -12.33
C ALA A 80 7.67 -9.22 -12.94
N ARG A 81 8.81 -8.95 -12.27
CA ARG A 81 10.09 -9.58 -12.61
C ARG A 81 10.16 -11.01 -12.13
N GLU A 82 9.61 -11.26 -10.95
CA GLU A 82 9.58 -12.56 -10.31
C GLU A 82 8.27 -12.72 -9.54
N VAL A 83 7.67 -13.91 -9.60
CA VAL A 83 6.56 -14.29 -8.74
C VAL A 83 7.11 -15.07 -7.55
N VAL A 84 7.02 -14.45 -6.38
CA VAL A 84 7.54 -14.94 -5.10
C VAL A 84 6.67 -16.06 -4.54
N GLY A 85 5.35 -15.94 -4.72
CA GLY A 85 4.40 -16.88 -4.16
C GLY A 85 3.01 -16.69 -4.73
N ARG A 86 2.20 -17.73 -4.58
CA ARG A 86 0.80 -17.75 -4.97
C ARG A 86 -0.03 -18.52 -3.97
N ILE A 87 -1.23 -18.01 -3.68
CA ILE A 87 -2.24 -18.77 -2.95
C ILE A 87 -3.58 -18.63 -3.67
N GLN A 88 -4.29 -19.74 -3.73
CA GLN A 88 -5.68 -19.77 -4.14
C GLN A 88 -6.50 -20.21 -2.95
N ALA A 89 -7.53 -19.46 -2.61
CA ALA A 89 -8.52 -19.87 -1.62
C ALA A 89 -9.92 -19.85 -2.23
N GLU A 90 -10.76 -20.75 -1.76
CA GLU A 90 -12.12 -20.86 -2.25
C GLU A 90 -13.09 -20.81 -1.08
N SER A 91 -14.04 -19.88 -1.16
CA SER A 91 -15.12 -19.78 -0.19
C SER A 91 -16.14 -20.91 -0.36
N PRO A 92 -16.91 -21.26 0.69
CA PRO A 92 -18.00 -22.22 0.57
C PRO A 92 -19.05 -21.87 -0.50
N ARG A 93 -19.17 -20.59 -0.85
CA ARG A 93 -20.10 -20.07 -1.88
C ARG A 93 -19.54 -20.15 -3.31
N GLY A 94 -18.35 -20.73 -3.48
CA GLY A 94 -17.73 -20.91 -4.79
C GLY A 94 -17.09 -19.65 -5.35
N LEU A 95 -16.84 -18.62 -4.54
CA LEU A 95 -15.91 -17.55 -4.91
C LEU A 95 -14.48 -18.03 -4.71
N VAL A 96 -13.64 -17.86 -5.71
CA VAL A 96 -12.21 -18.15 -5.65
C VAL A 96 -11.44 -16.83 -5.57
N SER A 97 -10.53 -16.71 -4.61
CA SER A 97 -9.53 -15.64 -4.50
C SER A 97 -8.16 -16.18 -4.91
N ASP A 98 -7.55 -15.51 -5.87
CA ASP A 98 -6.22 -15.80 -6.41
C ASP A 98 -5.31 -14.65 -6.00
N THR A 99 -4.29 -14.93 -5.17
CA THR A 99 -3.33 -13.92 -4.69
C THR A 99 -1.92 -14.25 -5.12
N GLU A 100 -1.23 -13.27 -5.68
CA GLU A 100 0.16 -13.37 -6.10
C GLU A 100 1.01 -12.33 -5.38
N TRP A 101 2.21 -12.75 -4.97
CA TRP A 101 3.26 -11.89 -4.46
C TRP A 101 4.37 -11.82 -5.51
N CYS A 102 4.82 -10.61 -5.82
CA CYS A 102 5.78 -10.39 -6.88
C CYS A 102 6.89 -9.44 -6.46
N VAL A 103 8.09 -9.67 -6.99
CA VAL A 103 9.10 -8.63 -7.12
C VAL A 103 8.79 -7.87 -8.40
N ALA A 104 8.58 -6.56 -8.29
CA ALA A 104 8.23 -5.72 -9.42
C ALA A 104 9.46 -5.18 -10.15
N ASP A 105 9.27 -4.90 -11.43
CA ASP A 105 10.11 -3.96 -12.16
C ASP A 105 9.63 -2.55 -11.82
N PRO A 106 10.41 -1.74 -11.07
CA PRO A 106 10.00 -0.40 -10.72
C PRO A 106 9.88 0.51 -11.94
N HIS A 107 10.56 0.19 -13.05
CA HIS A 107 10.50 0.97 -14.29
C HIS A 107 9.37 0.55 -15.23
N SER A 108 8.54 -0.42 -14.84
CA SER A 108 7.38 -0.81 -15.62
C SER A 108 6.34 0.31 -15.66
N ASP A 109 5.88 0.66 -16.87
CA ASP A 109 4.77 1.61 -17.09
C ASP A 109 3.47 1.18 -16.37
N ARG A 110 3.37 -0.10 -15.97
CA ARG A 110 2.21 -0.67 -15.30
C ARG A 110 2.22 -0.51 -13.78
N LEU A 111 3.32 -0.05 -13.19
CA LEU A 111 3.40 0.15 -11.75
C LEU A 111 2.40 1.20 -11.27
N PHE A 112 2.27 2.30 -12.03
CA PHE A 112 1.26 3.32 -11.75
C PHE A 112 -0.15 2.75 -11.83
N ASP A 113 -0.47 2.01 -12.90
CA ASP A 113 -1.78 1.37 -13.10
C ASP A 113 -2.16 0.44 -11.93
N PHE A 114 -1.19 -0.32 -11.41
CA PHE A 114 -1.38 -1.17 -10.25
C PHE A 114 -1.72 -0.36 -8.99
N LEU A 115 -0.93 0.67 -8.67
CA LEU A 115 -1.18 1.52 -7.50
C LEU A 115 -2.50 2.31 -7.64
N GLU A 116 -2.85 2.71 -8.85
CA GLU A 116 -4.12 3.37 -9.16
C GLU A 116 -5.31 2.43 -8.94
N THR A 117 -5.14 1.14 -9.24
CA THR A 117 -6.13 0.11 -8.91
C THR A 117 -6.28 -0.09 -7.40
N LEU A 118 -5.17 -0.13 -6.64
CA LEU A 118 -5.22 -0.18 -5.18
C LEU A 118 -5.98 1.02 -4.61
N ARG A 119 -5.72 2.21 -5.14
CA ARG A 119 -6.44 3.44 -4.79
C ARG A 119 -7.95 3.28 -4.97
N ARG A 120 -8.37 2.88 -6.17
CA ARG A 120 -9.79 2.74 -6.53
C ARG A 120 -10.49 1.64 -5.73
N SER A 121 -9.79 0.57 -5.40
CA SER A 121 -10.34 -0.51 -4.57
C SER A 121 -10.27 -0.23 -3.07
N ARG A 122 -9.76 0.93 -2.65
CA ARG A 122 -9.50 1.26 -1.24
C ARG A 122 -8.60 0.22 -0.56
N GLY A 123 -7.65 -0.32 -1.32
CA GLY A 123 -6.75 -1.36 -0.86
C GLY A 123 -7.37 -2.76 -0.77
N LYS A 124 -8.66 -2.92 -1.11
CA LYS A 124 -9.31 -4.23 -1.23
C LYS A 124 -8.78 -4.93 -2.49
N GLY A 125 -7.61 -5.55 -2.39
CA GLY A 125 -7.05 -6.33 -3.51
C GLY A 125 -5.54 -6.25 -3.68
N GLY A 126 -4.80 -5.66 -2.74
CA GLY A 126 -3.35 -5.71 -2.80
C GLY A 126 -2.67 -4.68 -1.91
N CYS A 127 -1.34 -4.67 -1.94
CA CYS A 127 -0.51 -3.65 -1.31
C CYS A 127 0.87 -3.60 -1.97
N ALA A 128 1.62 -2.51 -1.72
CA ALA A 128 2.97 -2.29 -2.25
C ALA A 128 3.92 -1.84 -1.14
N VAL A 129 5.13 -2.40 -1.14
CA VAL A 129 6.19 -2.00 -0.20
C VAL A 129 7.55 -1.94 -0.89
N LEU A 130 8.46 -1.16 -0.31
CA LEU A 130 9.87 -1.08 -0.67
C LEU A 130 10.72 -1.75 0.42
N ALA A 131 11.78 -2.44 0.02
CA ALA A 131 12.77 -3.02 0.92
C ALA A 131 14.20 -2.75 0.47
N GLU A 132 15.10 -2.42 1.40
CA GLU A 132 16.52 -2.17 1.12
C GLU A 132 17.31 -3.46 0.75
N SER A 133 16.81 -4.66 1.08
CA SER A 133 17.50 -5.94 0.78
C SER A 133 16.54 -7.04 0.31
N ALA A 134 17.08 -8.03 -0.43
CA ALA A 134 16.35 -9.17 -0.98
C ALA A 134 16.07 -10.30 0.04
N ASP A 135 16.68 -10.27 1.25
CA ASP A 135 16.36 -11.20 2.36
C ASP A 135 14.93 -11.00 2.93
N SER A 136 14.18 -10.10 2.30
CA SER A 136 12.85 -9.66 2.63
C SER A 136 11.74 -10.57 2.09
N LEU A 137 11.94 -11.38 1.04
CA LEU A 137 10.82 -12.02 0.33
C LEU A 137 9.96 -12.96 1.20
N ARG A 138 10.61 -13.77 2.06
CA ARG A 138 9.89 -14.67 2.97
C ARG A 138 9.15 -13.92 4.06
N SER A 139 9.77 -12.87 4.60
CA SER A 139 9.14 -12.00 5.59
C SER A 139 7.99 -11.22 4.96
N TRP A 140 8.18 -10.67 3.76
CA TRP A 140 7.13 -10.02 2.98
C TRP A 140 5.90 -10.89 2.83
N TYR A 141 6.05 -12.13 2.35
CA TYR A 141 4.94 -13.08 2.21
C TYR A 141 4.20 -13.29 3.54
N ALA A 142 4.94 -13.52 4.64
CA ALA A 142 4.35 -13.75 5.96
C ALA A 142 3.62 -12.50 6.50
N LEU A 143 4.19 -11.31 6.31
CA LEU A 143 3.69 -10.05 6.85
C LEU A 143 2.53 -9.47 6.05
N SER A 144 2.42 -9.83 4.77
CA SER A 144 1.31 -9.44 3.89
C SER A 144 0.16 -10.46 3.89
N GLY A 145 0.34 -11.64 4.51
CA GLY A 145 -0.72 -12.64 4.62
C GLY A 145 -2.01 -12.14 5.28
N GLY A 146 -1.91 -11.18 6.21
CA GLY A 146 -3.08 -10.50 6.78
C GLY A 146 -3.90 -9.75 5.72
N MET A 147 -3.25 -9.13 4.74
CA MET A 147 -3.90 -8.37 3.67
C MET A 147 -4.66 -9.29 2.70
N PHE A 148 -4.15 -10.50 2.45
CA PHE A 148 -4.90 -11.55 1.76
C PHE A 148 -6.21 -11.91 2.49
N TRP A 149 -6.15 -12.08 3.82
CA TRP A 149 -7.37 -12.34 4.61
C TRP A 149 -8.33 -11.15 4.58
N ARG A 150 -7.83 -9.92 4.69
CA ARG A 150 -8.65 -8.70 4.53
C ARG A 150 -9.38 -8.68 3.20
N ALA A 151 -8.69 -9.02 2.12
CA ALA A 151 -9.28 -9.10 0.78
C ALA A 151 -10.41 -10.14 0.75
N SER A 152 -10.20 -11.33 1.32
CA SER A 152 -11.23 -12.37 1.38
C SER A 152 -12.43 -11.97 2.26
N LEU A 153 -12.17 -11.32 3.39
CA LEU A 153 -13.21 -10.83 4.32
C LEU A 153 -14.01 -9.65 3.77
N ALA A 154 -13.43 -8.80 2.91
CA ALA A 154 -14.10 -7.63 2.37
C ALA A 154 -15.35 -7.98 1.55
N LEU A 155 -15.48 -9.22 1.08
CA LEU A 155 -16.61 -9.72 0.32
C LEU A 155 -17.63 -10.48 1.18
N GLU A 156 -17.21 -11.00 2.33
CA GLU A 156 -18.08 -11.76 3.25
C GLU A 156 -18.67 -10.89 4.37
N LEU A 157 -17.92 -9.90 4.83
CA LEU A 157 -18.28 -9.03 5.96
C LEU A 157 -18.90 -7.70 5.54
N GLU A 158 -19.07 -7.45 4.24
CA GLU A 158 -19.63 -6.18 3.75
C GLU A 158 -21.05 -5.97 4.30
N GLY A 159 -21.25 -4.89 5.06
CA GLY A 159 -22.51 -4.58 5.75
C GLY A 159 -22.68 -5.23 7.13
N MET A 160 -21.73 -6.06 7.59
CA MET A 160 -21.73 -6.56 8.98
C MET A 160 -21.23 -5.49 9.95
N ARG A 161 -21.92 -5.34 11.08
CA ARG A 161 -21.53 -4.41 12.15
C ARG A 161 -20.16 -4.80 12.71
N GLY A 162 -19.19 -3.87 12.66
CA GLY A 162 -17.82 -4.10 13.15
C GLY A 162 -16.83 -4.66 12.12
N SER A 163 -17.23 -4.82 10.86
CA SER A 163 -16.34 -5.18 9.75
C SER A 163 -15.23 -4.14 9.54
N GLU A 164 -15.56 -2.85 9.67
CA GLU A 164 -14.62 -1.72 9.60
C GLU A 164 -13.50 -1.87 10.64
N VAL A 165 -13.84 -2.11 11.91
CA VAL A 165 -12.85 -2.33 12.99
C VAL A 165 -11.91 -3.49 12.67
N THR A 166 -12.43 -4.55 12.06
CA THR A 166 -11.61 -5.70 11.65
C THR A 166 -10.66 -5.32 10.51
N HIS A 167 -11.14 -4.63 9.49
CA HIS A 167 -10.31 -4.14 8.38
C HIS A 167 -9.22 -3.19 8.87
N ASP A 168 -9.58 -2.24 9.72
CA ASP A 168 -8.66 -1.27 10.32
C ASP A 168 -7.60 -1.96 11.17
N SER A 169 -7.97 -3.00 11.94
CA SER A 169 -7.03 -3.78 12.73
C SER A 169 -6.05 -4.58 11.86
N VAL A 170 -6.48 -5.08 10.70
CA VAL A 170 -5.60 -5.82 9.79
C VAL A 170 -4.63 -4.89 9.05
N ILE A 171 -5.13 -3.76 8.53
CA ILE A 171 -4.28 -2.68 7.99
C ILE A 171 -3.29 -2.25 9.07
N GLY A 172 -3.83 -2.10 10.28
CA GLY A 172 -3.20 -2.00 11.58
C GLY A 172 -1.88 -2.76 11.71
N LEU A 173 -2.06 -4.05 11.88
CA LEU A 173 -0.97 -4.98 12.07
C LEU A 173 -0.04 -5.00 10.84
N HIS A 174 -0.56 -4.80 9.63
CA HIS A 174 0.25 -4.79 8.43
C HIS A 174 1.28 -3.64 8.44
N LEU A 175 0.87 -2.37 8.58
CA LEU A 175 1.83 -1.27 8.49
C LEU A 175 2.82 -1.28 9.65
N GLN A 176 2.37 -1.65 10.86
CA GLN A 176 3.27 -1.78 12.01
C GLN A 176 4.34 -2.84 11.77
N ASN A 177 3.94 -4.06 11.39
CA ASN A 177 4.91 -5.14 11.20
C ASN A 177 5.83 -4.88 10.01
N MET A 178 5.34 -4.24 8.94
CA MET A 178 6.17 -3.82 7.82
C MET A 178 7.21 -2.79 8.26
N SER A 179 6.78 -1.76 9.00
CA SER A 179 7.68 -0.74 9.53
C SER A 179 8.78 -1.32 10.43
N GLU A 180 8.41 -2.16 11.40
CA GLU A 180 9.35 -2.81 12.34
C GLU A 180 10.39 -3.69 11.64
N ARG A 181 10.04 -4.23 10.47
CA ARG A 181 10.93 -5.06 9.65
C ARG A 181 11.69 -4.27 8.59
N GLY A 182 11.54 -2.94 8.62
CA GLY A 182 12.30 -2.02 7.79
C GLY A 182 11.77 -1.87 6.37
N TYR A 183 10.50 -2.23 6.12
CA TYR A 183 9.83 -1.94 4.86
C TYR A 183 9.29 -0.51 4.86
N VAL A 184 9.16 0.06 3.66
CA VAL A 184 8.42 1.30 3.43
C VAL A 184 7.15 0.95 2.68
N SER A 185 6.00 1.09 3.32
CA SER A 185 4.70 0.84 2.67
C SER A 185 4.32 2.03 1.82
N LEU A 186 3.98 1.79 0.55
CA LEU A 186 3.51 2.82 -0.39
C LEU A 186 1.99 2.72 -0.52
N ILE A 187 1.32 3.77 -0.09
CA ILE A 187 -0.13 3.79 0.10
C ILE A 187 -0.73 4.89 -0.78
N PRO A 188 -1.42 4.56 -1.88
CA PRO A 188 -2.12 5.57 -2.65
C PRO A 188 -3.26 6.22 -1.85
N LEU A 189 -3.54 7.50 -2.09
CA LEU A 189 -4.59 8.25 -1.40
C LEU A 189 -5.95 8.08 -2.10
N ASP A 190 -6.95 7.51 -1.43
CA ASP A 190 -8.17 6.94 -2.05
C ASP A 190 -9.25 7.97 -2.40
N LEU A 191 -9.38 9.02 -1.58
CA LEU A 191 -10.44 10.03 -1.69
C LEU A 191 -9.89 11.47 -1.89
N HIS A 192 -8.61 11.61 -2.18
CA HIS A 192 -8.02 12.92 -2.45
C HIS A 192 -8.34 13.37 -3.89
N PRO A 193 -8.81 14.62 -4.12
CA PRO A 193 -9.07 15.13 -5.46
C PRO A 193 -7.79 15.28 -6.30
N GLU A 194 -6.62 15.19 -5.69
CA GLU A 194 -5.31 15.20 -6.33
C GLU A 194 -4.65 13.82 -6.16
N ALA A 195 -3.96 13.28 -7.17
CA ALA A 195 -3.31 11.96 -7.06
C ALA A 195 -2.15 12.03 -6.04
N GLY A 196 -1.93 10.99 -5.25
CA GLY A 196 -0.85 11.05 -4.27
C GLY A 196 -0.57 9.74 -3.58
N PHE A 197 0.54 9.74 -2.86
CA PHE A 197 1.03 8.60 -2.10
C PHE A 197 1.38 9.03 -0.68
N ALA A 198 1.20 8.10 0.25
CA ALA A 198 1.81 8.15 1.55
C ALA A 198 2.81 7.00 1.67
N ALA A 199 4.03 7.31 2.08
CA ALA A 199 5.03 6.33 2.46
C ALA A 199 4.96 6.14 3.98
N PHE A 200 5.02 4.90 4.47
CA PHE A 200 5.02 4.59 5.91
C PHE A 200 6.15 3.65 6.30
N THR A 201 6.92 3.99 7.34
CA THR A 201 8.06 3.20 7.81
C THR A 201 8.50 3.65 9.21
N HIS A 202 9.58 3.06 9.73
CA HIS A 202 10.10 3.40 11.05
C HIS A 202 10.70 4.81 11.04
N PRO A 203 10.56 5.63 12.11
CA PRO A 203 11.07 7.00 12.16
C PRO A 203 12.47 7.21 11.58
N LEU A 204 13.44 6.39 12.02
CA LEU A 204 14.82 6.42 11.53
C LEU A 204 14.95 6.20 10.01
N LYS A 205 14.13 5.31 9.44
CA LYS A 205 14.09 5.10 7.98
C LYS A 205 13.31 6.19 7.28
N MET A 206 12.29 6.75 7.92
CA MET A 206 11.49 7.83 7.37
C MET A 206 12.34 9.10 7.17
N GLU A 207 13.25 9.40 8.09
CA GLU A 207 14.16 10.54 7.91
C GLU A 207 15.03 10.41 6.67
N ARG A 208 15.60 9.22 6.46
CA ARG A 208 16.37 8.89 5.27
C ARG A 208 15.50 8.94 4.02
N PHE A 209 14.35 8.27 4.06
CA PHE A 209 13.39 8.24 2.96
C PHE A 209 12.95 9.66 2.56
N ALA A 210 12.66 10.51 3.55
CA ALA A 210 12.30 11.89 3.31
C ALA A 210 13.47 12.68 2.72
N ALA A 211 14.69 12.57 3.26
CA ALA A 211 15.84 13.34 2.76
C ALA A 211 16.11 13.09 1.28
N ASP A 212 16.12 11.82 0.88
CA ASP A 212 16.41 11.39 -0.49
C ASP A 212 15.23 11.77 -1.42
N THR A 213 13.99 11.46 -1.02
CA THR A 213 12.77 11.77 -1.81
C THR A 213 12.57 13.28 -2.00
N LEU A 214 12.77 14.10 -0.97
CA LEU A 214 12.53 15.54 -1.04
C LEU A 214 13.52 16.28 -1.94
N LYS A 215 14.74 15.77 -2.04
CA LYS A 215 15.74 16.31 -2.98
C LYS A 215 15.24 16.17 -4.42
N ALA A 216 14.69 15.01 -4.77
CA ALA A 216 14.11 14.75 -6.09
C ALA A 216 12.83 15.57 -6.33
N LEU A 217 11.96 15.69 -5.32
CA LEU A 217 10.63 16.28 -5.46
C LEU A 217 10.55 17.81 -5.26
N SER A 218 11.67 18.52 -5.28
CA SER A 218 11.71 19.99 -5.07
C SER A 218 10.83 20.80 -6.04
N GLY A 219 10.38 20.21 -7.15
CA GLY A 219 9.47 20.82 -8.12
C GLY A 219 7.96 20.65 -7.85
N PHE A 220 7.55 19.91 -6.82
CA PHE A 220 6.13 19.70 -6.50
C PHE A 220 5.65 20.63 -5.37
N PRO A 221 4.43 21.20 -5.47
CA PRO A 221 3.92 22.10 -4.45
C PRO A 221 3.70 21.36 -3.14
N LEU A 222 4.15 21.98 -2.05
CA LEU A 222 3.88 21.46 -0.71
C LEU A 222 2.49 21.93 -0.27
N LEU A 223 1.52 21.03 -0.02
CA LEU A 223 0.18 21.30 0.54
C LEU A 223 -0.12 20.81 1.97
N ASP A 224 -0.61 21.69 2.86
CA ASP A 224 -1.23 21.39 4.18
C ASP A 224 -1.57 19.90 4.41
N THR A 225 -1.02 19.14 5.37
CA THR A 225 -1.59 17.80 5.66
C THR A 225 -3.09 17.90 5.96
N ARG A 226 -3.50 18.94 6.70
CA ARG A 226 -4.90 19.21 7.01
C ARG A 226 -5.68 19.57 5.75
N ASP A 227 -5.08 20.29 4.81
CA ASP A 227 -5.71 20.66 3.54
C ASP A 227 -5.91 19.44 2.62
N ILE A 228 -4.94 18.52 2.59
CA ILE A 228 -5.04 17.25 1.86
C ILE A 228 -6.26 16.46 2.39
N PHE A 229 -6.34 16.26 3.70
CA PHE A 229 -7.43 15.47 4.27
C PHE A 229 -8.78 16.19 4.29
N ALA A 230 -8.81 17.50 4.51
CA ALA A 230 -10.05 18.28 4.52
C ALA A 230 -10.76 18.28 3.16
N ARG A 231 -10.03 18.11 2.06
CA ARG A 231 -10.58 18.05 0.69
C ARG A 231 -11.03 16.65 0.28
N GLY A 232 -11.02 15.70 1.22
CA GLY A 232 -11.58 14.37 1.07
C GLY A 232 -10.58 13.24 1.24
N GLY A 233 -9.27 13.48 1.39
CA GLY A 233 -8.25 12.42 1.40
C GLY A 233 -8.46 11.28 2.41
N GLY A 234 -8.01 10.08 2.05
CA GLY A 234 -7.96 8.87 2.88
C GLY A 234 -6.88 7.92 2.36
N LEU A 235 -6.52 6.90 3.13
CA LEU A 235 -5.45 5.96 2.80
C LEU A 235 -6.04 4.66 2.22
N ALA A 236 -5.76 4.36 0.95
CA ALA A 236 -5.97 3.03 0.38
C ALA A 236 -4.72 2.19 0.61
N VAL A 237 -4.78 1.26 1.57
CA VAL A 237 -3.65 0.35 1.90
C VAL A 237 -3.75 -0.98 1.20
#